data_AF-A0A383D8F9-F1
#
_entry.id   AF-A0A383D8F9-F1
#
_cell.length_a   1.000
_cell.length_b   1.000
_cell.length_c   1.000
_cell.angle_alpha   90.00
_cell.angle_beta   90.00
_cell.angle_gamma   90.00
#
_symmetry.space_group_name_H-M   'P 1'
#
loop_
_entity.id
_entity.type
_entity.pdbx_description
1 polymer ?
#
loop_
_entity_poly.entity_id
_entity_poly.type
_entity_poly.pdbx_seq_one_letter_code
_entity_poly.pdbx_strand_id
1 'polypeptide(L)'
;MLQSLKNIFANDDEVNHQIKNKEIDILSGLMIEAANTDGRITQEELNKISFSLITVFKEDPKIVEESLTKAFDNKDNSKSLYFYTSKLNKTFSDEKKIILIEVLWEVILSDDEVHDFETNLIRRLAGLLYIS
;
A
#
# COMPACT_ATOMS: atom_id res chain seq x y z
N MET A 1 -9.39 -12.12 -38.83
CA MET A 1 -8.12 -11.39 -38.69
C MET A 1 -8.25 -10.14 -37.79
N LEU A 2 -9.21 -9.23 -38.01
CA LEU A 2 -9.46 -8.09 -37.10
C LEU A 2 -9.90 -8.48 -35.68
N GLN A 3 -10.67 -9.57 -35.51
CA GLN A 3 -11.07 -10.08 -34.19
C GLN A 3 -9.87 -10.59 -33.37
N SER A 4 -8.86 -11.17 -34.01
CA SER A 4 -7.65 -11.64 -33.35
C SER A 4 -6.80 -10.48 -32.82
N LEU A 5 -6.71 -9.37 -33.56
CA LEU A 5 -6.10 -8.13 -33.08
C LEU A 5 -6.91 -7.50 -31.93
N LYS A 6 -8.24 -7.45 -32.04
CA LYS A 6 -9.11 -6.93 -30.96
C LYS A 6 -8.97 -7.70 -29.65
N ASN A 7 -8.84 -9.03 -29.71
CA ASN A 7 -8.64 -9.86 -28.52
C ASN A 7 -7.24 -9.70 -27.90
N ILE A 8 -6.21 -9.37 -28.68
CA ILE A 8 -4.87 -9.11 -28.15
C ILE A 8 -4.88 -7.80 -27.33
N PHE A 9 -5.48 -6.73 -27.85
CA PHE A 9 -5.57 -5.45 -27.13
C PHE A 9 -6.49 -5.53 -25.91
N ALA A 10 -7.63 -6.24 -26.00
CA ALA A 10 -8.53 -6.42 -24.85
C ALA A 10 -7.88 -7.25 -23.72
N ASN A 11 -7.07 -8.26 -24.06
CA ASN A 11 -6.31 -9.01 -23.06
C ASN A 11 -5.24 -8.16 -22.38
N ASP A 12 -4.60 -7.24 -23.12
CA ASP A 12 -3.56 -6.38 -22.57
C ASP A 12 -4.14 -5.42 -21.53
N ASP A 13 -5.32 -4.85 -21.80
CA ASP A 13 -6.07 -4.02 -20.85
C ASP A 13 -6.49 -4.81 -19.60
N GLU A 14 -6.98 -6.04 -19.76
CA GLU A 14 -7.37 -6.91 -18.63
C GLU A 14 -6.16 -7.34 -17.78
N VAL A 15 -5.04 -7.69 -18.42
CA VAL A 15 -3.80 -8.07 -17.72
C VAL A 15 -3.23 -6.88 -16.96
N ASN A 16 -3.23 -5.69 -17.57
CA ASN A 16 -2.73 -4.48 -16.92
C ASN A 16 -3.63 -4.06 -15.74
N HIS A 17 -4.95 -4.17 -15.87
CA HIS A 17 -5.88 -3.98 -14.74
C HIS A 17 -5.64 -4.99 -13.62
N GLN A 18 -5.42 -6.27 -13.93
CA GLN A 18 -5.12 -7.29 -12.92
C GLN A 18 -3.79 -7.03 -12.20
N ILE A 19 -2.76 -6.55 -12.91
CA ILE A 19 -1.48 -6.19 -12.32
C ILE A 19 -1.65 -4.98 -11.41
N LYS A 20 -2.34 -3.93 -11.88
CA LYS A 20 -2.62 -2.74 -11.08
C LYS A 20 -3.43 -3.05 -9.83
N ASN A 21 -4.45 -3.90 -9.93
CA ASN A 21 -5.23 -4.39 -8.78
C ASN A 21 -4.37 -5.20 -7.80
N LYS A 22 -3.34 -5.91 -8.27
CA LYS A 22 -2.40 -6.59 -7.38
C LYS A 22 -1.47 -5.62 -6.68
N GLU A 23 -1.00 -4.56 -7.35
CA GLU A 23 -0.12 -3.56 -6.75
C GLU A 23 -0.82 -2.82 -5.59
N ILE A 24 -2.07 -2.40 -5.79
CA ILE A 24 -2.86 -1.75 -4.74
C ILE A 24 -3.15 -2.70 -3.58
N ASP A 25 -3.41 -3.99 -3.81
CA ASP A 25 -3.58 -4.97 -2.73
C ASP A 25 -2.31 -5.14 -1.88
N ILE A 26 -1.14 -5.03 -2.50
CA ILE A 26 0.14 -5.05 -1.76
C ILE A 26 0.33 -3.75 -0.96
N LEU A 27 -0.01 -2.61 -1.55
CA LEU A 27 0.14 -1.31 -0.90
C LEU A 27 -0.82 -1.15 0.29
N SER A 28 -2.10 -1.44 0.08
CA SER A 28 -3.14 -1.47 1.11
C SER A 28 -2.77 -2.44 2.24
N GLY A 29 -2.30 -3.64 1.88
CA GLY A 29 -1.87 -4.63 2.88
C GLY A 29 -0.68 -4.16 3.72
N LEU A 30 0.31 -3.50 3.10
CA LEU A 30 1.43 -2.91 3.85
C LEU A 30 0.96 -1.82 4.82
N MET A 31 0.12 -0.91 4.35
CA MET A 31 -0.35 0.23 5.14
C MET A 31 -1.21 -0.22 6.32
N ILE A 32 -2.10 -1.20 6.10
CA ILE A 32 -2.90 -1.81 7.16
C ILE A 32 -2.03 -2.57 8.15
N GLU A 33 -1.05 -3.36 7.67
CA GLU A 33 -0.12 -4.07 8.55
C GLU A 33 0.70 -3.09 9.42
N ALA A 34 1.15 -1.99 8.83
CA ALA A 34 1.92 -0.97 9.54
C ALA A 34 1.05 -0.23 10.57
N ALA A 35 -0.19 0.15 10.22
CA ALA A 35 -1.12 0.75 11.17
C ALA A 35 -1.51 -0.23 12.30
N ASN A 36 -1.68 -1.51 11.99
CA ASN A 36 -2.08 -2.53 12.98
C ASN A 36 -0.95 -3.00 13.91
N THR A 37 0.22 -2.34 13.91
CA THR A 37 1.40 -2.86 14.64
C THR A 37 1.17 -2.91 16.16
N ASP A 38 0.30 -2.07 16.71
CA ASP A 38 -0.12 -2.10 18.13
C ASP A 38 -1.39 -2.95 18.38
N GLY A 39 -1.93 -3.58 17.32
CA GLY A 39 -3.16 -4.38 17.34
C GLY A 39 -4.45 -3.58 17.20
N ARG A 40 -4.39 -2.27 16.95
CA ARG A 40 -5.56 -1.43 16.69
C ARG A 40 -5.32 -0.57 15.46
N ILE A 41 -6.42 -0.21 14.81
CA ILE A 41 -6.41 0.76 13.72
C ILE A 41 -7.60 1.68 13.98
N THR A 42 -7.33 2.96 14.09
CA THR A 42 -8.33 4.00 14.27
C THR A 42 -8.99 4.34 12.93
N GLN A 43 -10.20 4.92 12.98
CA GLN A 43 -10.86 5.40 11.76
C GLN A 43 -10.07 6.54 11.10
N GLU A 44 -9.34 7.34 11.87
CA GLU A 44 -8.51 8.42 11.35
C GLU A 44 -7.35 7.88 10.51
N GLU A 45 -6.61 6.87 11.00
CA GLU A 45 -5.54 6.21 10.25
C GLU A 45 -6.08 5.56 8.97
N LEU A 46 -7.21 4.86 9.05
CA LEU A 46 -7.88 4.28 7.87
C LEU A 46 -8.24 5.35 6.82
N ASN A 47 -8.74 6.50 7.27
CA ASN A 47 -9.07 7.61 6.39
C ASN A 47 -7.82 8.24 5.76
N LYS A 48 -6.73 8.42 6.53
CA LYS A 48 -5.43 8.90 6.04
C LYS A 48 -4.84 7.95 5.00
N ILE A 49 -4.92 6.64 5.23
CA ILE A 49 -4.50 5.61 4.27
C ILE A 49 -5.30 5.73 2.96
N SER A 50 -6.63 5.69 3.06
CA SER A 50 -7.52 5.80 1.89
C SER A 50 -7.26 7.08 1.09
N PHE A 51 -7.18 8.21 1.78
CA PHE A 51 -6.88 9.50 1.19
C PHE A 51 -5.53 9.51 0.46
N SER A 52 -4.49 8.94 1.06
CA SER A 52 -3.14 8.90 0.48
C SER A 52 -3.10 8.02 -0.77
N LEU A 53 -3.76 6.86 -0.75
CA LEU A 53 -3.86 5.98 -1.93
C LEU A 53 -4.53 6.70 -3.11
N ILE A 54 -5.61 7.44 -2.85
CA ILE A 54 -6.34 8.17 -3.90
C ILE A 54 -5.54 9.40 -4.39
N THR A 55 -4.95 10.17 -3.47
CA THR A 55 -4.42 11.50 -3.80
C THR A 55 -2.93 11.49 -4.12
N VAL A 56 -2.12 10.70 -3.43
CA VAL A 56 -0.66 10.62 -3.61
C VAL A 56 -0.34 9.57 -4.66
N PHE A 57 -0.89 8.36 -4.51
CA PHE A 57 -0.65 7.25 -5.45
C PHE A 57 -1.56 7.26 -6.68
N LYS A 58 -2.53 8.19 -6.73
CA LYS A 58 -3.46 8.39 -7.86
C LYS A 58 -4.26 7.12 -8.20
N GLU A 59 -4.61 6.34 -7.18
CA GLU A 59 -5.43 5.15 -7.34
C GLU A 59 -6.93 5.45 -7.44
N ASP A 60 -7.67 4.54 -8.06
CA ASP A 60 -9.12 4.69 -8.21
C ASP A 60 -9.83 4.49 -6.85
N PRO A 61 -10.72 5.40 -6.43
CA PRO A 61 -11.38 5.32 -5.13
C PRO A 61 -12.13 4.01 -4.87
N LYS A 62 -12.75 3.41 -5.89
CA LYS A 62 -13.49 2.15 -5.71
C LYS A 62 -12.54 0.99 -5.49
N ILE A 63 -11.44 0.95 -6.25
CA ILE A 63 -10.43 -0.11 -6.09
C ILE A 63 -9.75 0.04 -4.72
N VAL A 64 -9.47 1.28 -4.28
CA VAL A 64 -8.95 1.57 -2.94
C VAL A 64 -9.89 1.05 -1.86
N GLU A 65 -11.18 1.36 -1.93
CA GLU A 65 -12.18 0.91 -0.96
C GLU A 65 -12.24 -0.63 -0.89
N GLU A 66 -12.30 -1.30 -2.04
CA GLU A 66 -12.32 -2.77 -2.11
C GLU A 66 -11.04 -3.39 -1.53
N SER A 67 -9.88 -2.83 -1.87
CA SER A 67 -8.58 -3.33 -1.43
C SER A 67 -8.36 -3.13 0.07
N LEU A 68 -8.71 -1.95 0.59
CA LEU A 68 -8.60 -1.65 2.02
C LEU A 68 -9.58 -2.48 2.84
N THR A 69 -10.80 -2.68 2.37
CA THR A 69 -11.77 -3.56 3.06
C THR A 69 -11.20 -4.97 3.20
N LYS A 70 -10.66 -5.54 2.12
CA LYS A 70 -10.02 -6.86 2.15
C LYS A 70 -8.81 -6.90 3.08
N ALA A 71 -7.97 -5.88 3.06
CA ALA A 71 -6.78 -5.81 3.91
C ALA A 71 -7.16 -5.69 5.39
N PHE A 72 -8.11 -4.81 5.71
CA PHE A 72 -8.60 -4.59 7.07
C PHE A 72 -9.28 -5.84 7.65
N ASP A 73 -10.15 -6.49 6.88
CA ASP A 73 -10.84 -7.72 7.31
C ASP A 73 -9.86 -8.87 7.58
N ASN A 74 -8.70 -8.86 6.91
CA ASN A 74 -7.65 -9.86 7.08
C ASN A 74 -6.49 -9.41 7.99
N LYS A 75 -6.60 -8.26 8.68
CA LYS A 75 -5.48 -7.67 9.43
C LYS A 75 -4.85 -8.62 10.46
N ASP A 76 -5.66 -9.47 11.11
CA ASP A 76 -5.19 -10.42 12.13
C ASP A 76 -4.49 -11.65 11.52
N ASN A 77 -4.65 -11.87 10.21
CA ASN A 77 -4.00 -12.93 9.43
C ASN A 77 -3.12 -12.34 8.31
N SER A 78 -2.73 -11.07 8.48
CA SER A 78 -1.98 -10.31 7.49
C SER A 78 -0.58 -10.91 7.28
N LYS A 79 0.01 -10.59 6.14
CA LYS A 79 1.38 -11.01 5.82
C LYS A 79 2.36 -10.06 6.51
N SER A 80 3.58 -10.54 6.74
CA SER A 80 4.60 -9.70 7.39
C SER A 80 4.96 -8.46 6.56
N LEU A 81 5.43 -7.39 7.21
CA LEU A 81 6.00 -6.21 6.53
C LEU A 81 7.05 -6.59 5.47
N TYR A 82 7.87 -7.62 5.74
CA TYR A 82 8.85 -8.14 4.77
C TYR A 82 8.18 -8.68 3.50
N PHE A 83 7.07 -9.41 3.62
CA PHE A 83 6.35 -9.93 2.46
C PHE A 83 5.89 -8.80 1.54
N TYR A 84 5.28 -7.75 2.09
CA TYR A 84 4.80 -6.63 1.28
C TYR A 84 5.94 -5.82 0.68
N THR A 85 6.91 -5.39 1.50
CA THR A 85 8.07 -4.61 1.05
C THR A 85 8.89 -5.36 -0.01
N SER A 86 9.08 -6.67 0.13
CA SER A 86 9.79 -7.48 -0.88
C SER A 86 9.09 -7.53 -2.24
N LYS A 87 7.76 -7.37 -2.29
CA LYS A 87 7.00 -7.24 -3.53
C LYS A 87 7.11 -5.83 -4.10
N LEU A 88 6.96 -4.81 -3.27
CA LEU A 88 7.09 -3.41 -3.68
C LEU A 88 8.50 -3.10 -4.20
N ASN A 89 9.55 -3.68 -3.61
CA ASN A 89 10.93 -3.52 -4.11
C ASN A 89 11.13 -4.01 -5.56
N LYS A 90 10.24 -4.84 -6.09
CA LYS A 90 10.29 -5.33 -7.47
C LYS A 90 9.57 -4.42 -8.46
N THR A 91 8.63 -3.60 -7.99
CA THR A 91 7.75 -2.79 -8.85
C THR A 91 7.92 -1.28 -8.65
N PHE A 92 8.35 -0.84 -7.46
CA PHE A 92 8.50 0.57 -7.13
C PHE A 92 9.91 1.08 -7.49
N SER A 93 9.94 2.28 -8.08
CA SER A 93 11.16 3.10 -8.14
C SER A 93 11.53 3.61 -6.75
N ASP A 94 12.78 4.03 -6.57
CA ASP A 94 13.23 4.58 -5.28
C ASP A 94 12.46 5.84 -4.89
N GLU A 95 12.08 6.69 -5.85
CA GLU A 95 11.19 7.83 -5.65
C GLU A 95 9.83 7.41 -5.08
N LYS A 96 9.18 6.38 -5.66
CA LYS A 96 7.91 5.86 -5.13
C LYS A 96 8.06 5.29 -3.71
N LYS A 97 9.21 4.69 -3.39
CA LYS A 97 9.48 4.15 -2.04
C LYS A 97 9.69 5.27 -1.02
N ILE A 98 10.34 6.37 -1.41
CA ILE A 98 10.47 7.57 -0.55
C ILE A 98 9.07 8.13 -0.24
N ILE A 99 8.24 8.32 -1.27
CA ILE A 99 6.85 8.78 -1.10
C ILE A 99 6.06 7.85 -0.17
N LEU A 100 6.25 6.53 -0.30
CA LEU A 100 5.62 5.56 0.59
C LEU A 100 6.06 5.72 2.05
N ILE A 101 7.34 5.99 2.32
CA ILE A 101 7.82 6.26 3.67
C ILE A 101 7.23 7.55 4.22
N GLU A 102 7.14 8.60 3.41
CA GLU A 102 6.51 9.88 3.80
C GLU A 102 5.02 9.69 4.15
N VAL A 103 4.27 8.97 3.32
CA VAL A 103 2.87 8.65 3.60
C VAL A 103 2.72 7.80 4.86
N LEU A 104 3.60 6.82 5.07
CA LEU A 104 3.55 5.99 6.28
C LEU A 104 3.83 6.81 7.54
N TRP A 105 4.72 7.81 7.47
CA TRP A 105 4.87 8.80 8.54
C TRP A 105 3.57 9.54 8.81
N GLU A 106 2.93 10.11 7.79
CA GLU A 106 1.67 10.86 7.97
C GLU A 106 0.53 10.01 8.54
N VAL A 107 0.48 8.73 8.18
CA VAL A 107 -0.54 7.79 8.67
C VAL A 107 -0.30 7.42 10.13
N ILE A 108 0.93 7.06 10.48
CA ILE A 108 1.27 6.47 11.78
C ILE A 108 1.47 7.55 12.85
N LEU A 109 1.83 8.78 12.46
CA LEU A 109 1.89 9.91 13.39
C LEU A 109 0.47 10.26 13.83
N SER A 110 0.14 9.83 15.04
CA SER A 110 -1.20 9.92 15.61
C SER A 110 -1.43 11.16 16.46
N ASP A 111 -0.40 11.96 16.76
CA ASP A 111 -0.47 13.25 17.45
C ASP A 111 0.80 14.10 17.14
N ASP A 112 0.92 15.32 17.69
CA ASP A 112 2.14 16.16 17.61
C ASP A 112 3.36 15.52 18.33
N GLU A 113 3.21 14.35 18.96
CA GLU A 113 4.28 13.60 19.61
C GLU A 113 4.64 12.32 18.85
N VAL A 114 5.89 12.26 18.39
CA VAL A 114 6.47 11.07 17.78
C VAL A 114 6.86 10.08 18.86
N HIS A 115 6.29 8.88 18.84
CA HIS A 115 6.67 7.81 19.77
C HIS A 115 7.87 7.03 19.24
N ASP A 116 8.73 6.53 20.16
CA ASP A 116 9.90 5.69 19.81
C ASP A 116 9.50 4.46 18.98
N PHE A 117 8.32 3.90 19.25
CA PHE A 117 7.78 2.75 18.53
C PHE A 117 7.50 3.07 17.06
N GLU A 118 6.84 4.19 16.78
CA GLU A 118 6.52 4.65 15.42
C GLU A 118 7.80 4.92 14.63
N THR A 119 8.77 5.59 15.27
CA THR A 119 10.09 5.84 14.68
C THR A 119 10.81 4.54 14.34
N ASN A 120 10.76 3.55 15.23
CA ASN A 120 11.36 2.24 14.99
C ASN A 120 10.67 1.47 13.85
N LEU A 121 9.35 1.57 13.75
CA LEU A 121 8.57 0.98 12.66
C LEU A 121 8.96 1.60 11.31
N ILE A 122 9.01 2.93 11.22
CA ILE A 122 9.40 3.60 9.97
C ILE A 122 10.86 3.31 9.60
N ARG A 123 11.78 3.32 10.56
CA ARG A 123 13.19 2.96 10.28
C ARG A 123 13.31 1.53 9.77
N ARG A 124 12.54 0.59 10.33
CA ARG A 124 12.49 -0.80 9.86
C ARG A 124 11.93 -0.86 8.43
N LEU A 125 10.86 -0.13 8.14
CA LEU A 125 10.27 -0.05 6.80
C LEU A 125 11.24 0.54 5.77
N ALA A 126 11.94 1.61 6.10
CA ALA A 126 12.95 2.21 5.23
C ALA A 126 14.06 1.20 4.90
N GLY A 127 14.58 0.48 5.90
CA GLY A 127 15.56 -0.58 5.70
C GLY A 127 15.03 -1.74 4.83
N LEU A 128 13.75 -2.11 5.00
CA LEU A 128 13.10 -3.14 4.18
C LEU A 128 12.85 -2.68 2.74
N LEU A 129 12.66 -1.38 2.50
CA LEU A 129 12.49 -0.78 1.19
C LEU A 129 13.83 -0.38 0.52
N TYR A 130 14.95 -0.64 1.18
CA TYR A 130 16.30 -0.25 0.73
C TYR A 130 16.46 1.27 0.53
N ILE A 131 15.82 2.07 1.37
CA ILE A 131 15.96 3.52 1.42
C ILE A 131 16.86 3.90 2.60
N SER A 132 17.84 4.76 2.33
CA SER A 132 18.88 5.21 3.27
C SER A 132 18.90 6.72 3.42
#